data_AF-A0A4Y9IQ19-F1
#
_entry.id   AF-A0A4Y9IQ19-F1
#
_cell.length_a   1.000
_cell.length_b   1.000
_cell.length_c   1.000
_cell.angle_alpha   90.00
_cell.angle_beta   90.00
_cell.angle_gamma   90.00
#
_symmetry.space_group_name_H-M   'P 1'
#
loop_
_entity.id
_entity.type
_entity.pdbx_description
1 polymer ?
#
loop_
_entity_poly.entity_id
_entity_poly.type
_entity_poly.pdbx_seq_one_letter_code
_entity_poly.pdbx_strand_id
1 'polypeptide(L)'
;VSDASVHRVMQQAVISCKQTYSYLPKVLCIDEFKALKTSYSKMNFIYVDGESGKIIDILPTRQCRYLLSYFLKYSRKQRLNVRYVVMDMNAHYGSWIK
;
A
#
# COMPACT_ATOMS: atom_id res chain seq x y z
N VAL A 1 26.72 -15.92 -12.63
CA VAL A 1 25.56 -16.00 -11.72
C VAL A 1 24.39 -16.57 -12.52
N SER A 2 23.67 -17.58 -12.02
CA SER A 2 22.52 -18.17 -12.73
C SER A 2 21.20 -17.52 -12.33
N ASP A 3 20.20 -17.53 -13.22
CA ASP A 3 18.87 -16.97 -12.95
C ASP A 3 18.22 -17.58 -11.71
N ALA A 4 18.38 -18.89 -11.51
CA ALA A 4 17.90 -19.58 -10.32
C ALA A 4 18.54 -19.06 -9.02
N SER A 5 19.79 -18.59 -9.09
CA SER A 5 20.47 -18.01 -7.93
C SER A 5 19.96 -16.59 -7.65
N VAL A 6 19.73 -15.78 -8.68
CA VAL A 6 19.09 -14.45 -8.54
C VAL A 6 17.68 -14.58 -7.97
N HIS A 7 16.89 -15.53 -8.49
CA HIS A 7 15.53 -15.77 -8.04
C HIS A 7 15.48 -16.12 -6.55
N ARG A 8 16.36 -17.01 -6.08
CA ARG A 8 16.43 -17.38 -4.65
C ARG A 8 16.75 -16.19 -3.75
N VAL A 9 17.72 -15.36 -4.15
CA VAL A 9 18.06 -14.14 -3.40
C VAL A 9 16.87 -13.19 -3.35
N MET A 10 16.16 -13.01 -4.47
CA MET A 10 14.96 -12.18 -4.52
C MET A 10 13.85 -12.71 -3.60
N GLN A 11 13.59 -14.02 -3.59
CA GLN A 11 12.60 -14.63 -2.68
C GLN A 11 12.96 -14.41 -1.21
N GLN A 12 14.24 -14.48 -0.87
CA GLN A 12 14.71 -14.24 0.49
C GLN A 12 14.57 -12.78 0.92
N ALA A 13 14.77 -11.84 -0.01
CA ALA A 13 14.49 -10.42 0.20
C ALA A 13 13.00 -10.17 0.44
N VAL A 14 12.10 -10.82 -0.32
CA VAL A 14 10.64 -10.68 -0.14
C VAL A 14 10.20 -11.07 1.28
N ILE A 15 10.75 -12.15 1.84
CA ILE A 15 10.47 -12.57 3.22
C ILE A 15 10.87 -11.47 4.22
N SER A 16 12.02 -10.84 3.99
CA SER A 16 12.56 -9.78 4.84
C SER A 16 11.77 -8.47 4.73
N CYS A 17 11.14 -8.22 3.58
CA CYS A 17 10.29 -7.05 3.33
C CYS A 17 8.83 -7.24 3.78
N LYS A 18 8.49 -8.38 4.39
CA LYS A 18 7.10 -8.67 4.77
C LYS A 18 6.62 -7.71 5.85
N GLN A 19 5.45 -7.11 5.63
CA GLN A 19 4.94 -6.11 6.54
C GLN A 19 4.58 -6.72 7.91
N THR A 20 5.05 -6.09 8.98
CA THR A 20 4.92 -6.57 10.37
C THR A 20 3.70 -6.02 11.09
N TYR A 21 2.97 -5.10 10.45
CA TYR A 21 1.79 -4.41 11.01
C TYR A 21 2.06 -3.71 12.35
N SER A 22 3.33 -3.38 12.62
CA SER A 22 3.80 -2.80 13.88
C SER A 22 3.79 -1.27 13.89
N TYR A 23 3.66 -0.64 12.72
CA TYR A 23 3.74 0.80 12.56
C TYR A 23 2.81 1.30 11.45
N LEU A 24 2.11 2.41 11.73
CA LEU A 24 1.35 3.17 10.74
C LEU A 24 1.64 4.67 10.97
N PRO A 25 2.01 5.43 9.92
CA PRO A 25 2.52 6.78 10.04
C PRO A 25 1.42 7.77 10.43
N LYS A 26 1.82 8.96 10.90
CA LYS A 26 0.86 10.05 11.19
C LYS A 26 0.29 10.64 9.91
N VAL A 27 1.11 10.77 8.87
CA VAL A 27 0.69 11.18 7.54
C VAL A 27 0.74 9.95 6.64
N LEU A 28 -0.42 9.48 6.20
CA LEU A 28 -0.55 8.34 5.32
C LEU A 28 -0.86 8.84 3.92
N CYS A 29 0.08 8.71 3.00
CA CYS A 29 -0.14 9.03 1.60
C CYS A 29 -0.50 7.76 0.83
N ILE A 30 -1.57 7.81 0.04
CA ILE A 30 -2.16 6.68 -0.66
C ILE A 30 -2.23 7.02 -2.15
N ASP A 31 -1.90 6.04 -2.98
CA ASP A 31 -2.03 6.16 -4.43
C ASP A 31 -2.38 4.81 -5.09
N GLU A 32 -2.80 4.85 -6.35
CA GLU A 32 -3.16 3.70 -7.17
C GLU A 32 -2.31 3.65 -8.45
N PHE A 33 -1.70 2.49 -8.74
CA PHE A 33 -0.90 2.35 -9.95
C PHE A 33 -1.13 1.01 -10.65
N LYS A 34 -0.88 1.00 -11.96
CA LYS A 34 -1.00 -0.20 -12.80
C LYS A 34 0.37 -0.86 -12.94
N ALA A 35 0.51 -2.09 -12.46
CA ALA A 35 1.78 -2.83 -12.53
C ALA A 35 1.83 -3.76 -13.75
N LEU A 36 1.09 -4.87 -13.72
CA LEU A 36 1.17 -5.94 -14.72
C LEU A 36 -0.23 -6.30 -15.26
N LYS A 37 -0.30 -6.76 -16.52
CA LYS A 37 -1.55 -7.19 -17.17
C LYS A 37 -2.15 -8.47 -16.58
N THR A 38 -1.41 -9.20 -15.75
CA THR A 38 -1.79 -10.49 -15.15
C THR A 38 -2.40 -10.35 -13.75
N SER A 39 -2.51 -9.13 -13.21
CA SER A 39 -3.01 -8.88 -11.87
C SER A 39 -4.52 -9.18 -11.76
N TYR A 40 -4.91 -9.87 -10.68
CA TYR A 40 -6.32 -10.17 -10.31
C TYR A 40 -7.22 -8.91 -10.21
N SER A 41 -6.59 -7.74 -10.09
CA SER A 41 -7.20 -6.41 -10.07
C SER A 41 -6.57 -5.54 -11.15
N LYS A 42 -7.36 -4.64 -11.75
CA LYS A 42 -6.88 -3.69 -12.78
C LYS A 42 -5.82 -2.71 -12.26
N MET A 43 -5.75 -2.49 -10.94
CA MET A 43 -4.88 -1.52 -10.26
C MET A 43 -4.38 -2.09 -8.93
N ASN A 44 -3.13 -1.76 -8.58
CA ASN A 44 -2.52 -2.03 -7.29
C ASN A 44 -2.64 -0.78 -6.42
N PHE A 45 -2.57 -0.99 -5.11
CA PHE A 45 -2.66 0.05 -4.11
C PHE A 45 -1.30 0.20 -3.46
N ILE A 46 -0.81 1.43 -3.33
CA ILE A 46 0.43 1.74 -2.62
C ILE A 46 0.13 2.76 -1.54
N TYR A 47 0.82 2.60 -0.41
CA TYR A 47 0.80 3.62 0.62
C TYR A 47 2.19 3.85 1.20
N VAL A 48 2.45 5.11 1.47
CA VAL A 48 3.75 5.62 1.88
C VAL A 48 3.59 6.48 3.12
N ASP A 49 4.66 6.58 3.89
CA ASP A 49 4.77 7.54 4.97
C ASP A 49 4.96 8.94 4.37
N GLY A 50 4.00 9.82 4.61
CA GLY A 50 4.01 11.18 4.06
C GLY A 50 5.07 12.09 4.69
N GLU A 51 5.62 11.74 5.86
CA GLU A 51 6.72 12.51 6.48
C GLU A 51 8.07 12.04 5.94
N SER A 52 8.31 10.73 5.88
CA SER A 52 9.61 10.17 5.47
C SER A 52 9.74 9.84 3.98
N GLY A 53 8.63 9.84 3.24
CA GLY A 53 8.57 9.40 1.84
C GLY A 53 8.79 7.90 1.63
N LYS A 54 8.90 7.11 2.71
CA LYS A 54 9.19 5.68 2.62
C LYS A 54 7.94 4.89 2.26
N ILE A 55 8.08 3.99 1.29
CA ILE A 55 7.03 3.03 0.94
C ILE A 55 6.86 2.05 2.09
N ILE A 56 5.62 1.89 2.55
CA ILE A 56 5.30 0.97 3.64
C ILE A 56 4.90 -0.38 3.06
N ASP A 57 3.94 -0.41 2.12
CA ASP A 57 3.58 -1.64 1.45
C ASP A 57 2.89 -1.38 0.10
N ILE A 58 2.86 -2.41 -0.73
CA ILE A 58 2.19 -2.46 -2.03
C ILE A 58 1.21 -3.62 -2.01
N LEU A 59 -0.07 -3.32 -2.21
CA LEU A 59 -1.16 -4.28 -2.18
C LEU A 59 -1.65 -4.59 -3.59
N PRO A 60 -2.04 -5.84 -3.86
CA PRO A 60 -2.40 -6.29 -5.21
C PRO A 60 -3.74 -5.74 -5.71
N THR A 61 -4.52 -5.10 -4.84
CA THR A 61 -5.87 -4.61 -5.18
C THR A 61 -6.26 -3.40 -4.35
N ARG A 62 -7.03 -2.51 -4.97
CA ARG A 62 -7.65 -1.34 -4.34
C ARG A 62 -9.08 -1.58 -3.82
N GLN A 63 -9.59 -2.82 -3.92
CA GLN A 63 -10.96 -3.12 -3.50
C GLN A 63 -11.15 -2.84 -2.00
N CYS A 64 -12.14 -2.02 -1.65
CA CYS A 64 -12.38 -1.59 -0.27
C CYS A 64 -12.48 -2.76 0.73
N ARG A 65 -13.14 -3.86 0.36
CA ARG A 65 -13.27 -5.04 1.24
C ARG A 65 -11.91 -5.66 1.60
N TYR A 66 -11.00 -5.70 0.63
CA TYR A 66 -9.64 -6.20 0.84
C TYR A 66 -8.81 -5.22 1.66
N LEU A 67 -8.87 -3.93 1.35
CA LEU A 67 -8.17 -2.90 2.10
C LEU A 67 -8.63 -2.85 3.55
N LEU A 68 -9.94 -2.95 3.80
CA LEU A 68 -10.49 -2.98 5.16
C LEU A 68 -9.95 -4.16 5.96
N SER A 69 -10.00 -5.38 5.42
CA SER A 69 -9.47 -6.55 6.12
C SER A 69 -7.95 -6.49 6.31
N TYR A 70 -7.23 -5.88 5.38
CA TYR A 70 -5.79 -5.63 5.51
C TYR A 70 -5.48 -4.64 6.63
N PHE A 71 -6.13 -3.47 6.64
CA PHE A 71 -5.86 -2.44 7.65
C PHE A 71 -6.36 -2.82 9.04
N LEU A 72 -7.36 -3.70 9.16
CA LEU A 72 -7.80 -4.24 10.45
C LEU A 72 -6.76 -5.13 11.15
N LYS A 73 -5.72 -5.60 10.44
CA LYS A 73 -4.58 -6.29 11.05
C LYS A 73 -3.74 -5.35 11.93
N TYR A 74 -3.75 -4.05 11.64
CA TYR A 74 -3.16 -3.06 12.52
C TYR A 74 -4.02 -2.90 13.78
N SER A 75 -3.34 -2.84 14.94
CA SER A 75 -3.99 -2.55 16.21
C SER A 75 -4.77 -1.23 16.14
N ARG A 76 -5.82 -1.13 16.96
CA ARG A 76 -6.62 0.09 17.05
C ARG A 76 -5.76 1.31 17.41
N LYS A 77 -4.75 1.14 18.27
CA LYS A 77 -3.82 2.21 18.66
C LYS A 77 -3.05 2.77 17.47
N GLN A 78 -2.55 1.92 16.58
CA GLN A 78 -1.83 2.36 15.38
C GLN A 78 -2.76 3.05 14.38
N ARG A 79 -3.98 2.52 14.18
CA ARG A 79 -4.96 3.14 13.29
C ARG A 79 -5.37 4.54 13.77
N LEU A 80 -5.51 4.74 15.08
CA LEU A 80 -5.79 6.04 15.67
C LEU A 80 -4.59 7.00 15.67
N ASN A 81 -3.37 6.50 15.42
CA ASN A 81 -2.18 7.35 15.31
C ASN A 81 -2.10 8.09 13.96
N VAL A 82 -2.79 7.59 12.94
CA VAL A 82 -2.91 8.27 11.64
C VAL A 82 -3.75 9.53 11.83
N ARG A 83 -3.18 10.68 11.50
CA ARG A 83 -3.82 12.01 11.62
C ARG A 83 -4.30 12.53 10.27
N TYR A 84 -3.52 12.27 9.23
CA TYR A 84 -3.78 12.76 7.90
C TYR A 84 -3.74 11.60 6.92
N VAL A 85 -4.74 11.56 6.04
CA VAL A 85 -4.76 10.66 4.89
C VAL A 85 -4.75 11.54 3.65
N VAL A 86 -3.69 11.42 2.86
CA VAL A 86 -3.54 12.13 1.59
C VAL A 86 -3.77 11.11 0.49
N MET A 87 -4.69 11.40 -0.41
CA MET A 87 -5.01 10.55 -1.55
C MET A 87 -5.42 11.42 -2.72
N ASP A 88 -5.16 10.97 -3.94
CA ASP A 88 -5.69 11.66 -5.11
C ASP A 88 -7.22 11.55 -5.14
N MET A 89 -7.86 12.65 -5.53
CA MET A 89 -9.31 12.67 -5.72
C MET A 89 -9.63 12.13 -7.10
N ASN A 90 -10.57 11.19 -7.16
CA ASN A 90 -11.12 10.75 -8.44
C ASN A 90 -11.64 11.96 -9.24
N ALA A 91 -11.28 12.04 -10.52
CA ALA A 91 -11.66 13.13 -11.44
C ALA A 91 -13.16 13.49 -11.44
N HIS A 92 -14.05 12.56 -11.04
CA HIS A 92 -15.49 12.82 -10.92
C HIS A 92 -15.89 13.84 -9.85
N TYR A 93 -15.04 14.11 -8.85
CA TYR A 93 -15.37 15.03 -7.74
C TYR A 93 -15.29 16.51 -8.10
N GLY A 94 -14.72 16.88 -9.25
CA GLY A 94 -14.77 18.27 -9.75
C GLY A 94 -16.21 18.78 -9.95
N SER A 95 -17.18 17.88 -10.07
CA SER A 95 -18.61 18.22 -10.12
C SER A 95 -19.24 18.47 -8.74
N TRP A 96 -18.59 18.06 -7.65
CA TRP A 96 -19.11 18.13 -6.28
C TRP A 96 -18.59 19.35 -5.52
N ILE A 97 -17.48 19.93 -5.98
CA ILE A 97 -16.93 21.19 -5.48
C ILE A 97 -17.46 22.31 -6.39
N LYS A 98 -18.70 22.73 -6.13
CA LYS A 98 -19.29 23.96 -6.67
C LYS A 98 -19.83 24.79 -5.52
#